data_AF-A0A6L9E762-F1
#
_entry.id   AF-A0A6L9E762-F1
#
_cell.length_a   1.000
_cell.length_b   1.000
_cell.length_c   1.000
_cell.angle_alpha   90.00
_cell.angle_beta   90.00
_cell.angle_gamma   90.00
#
_symmetry.space_group_name_H-M   'P 1'
#
loop_
_entity.id
_entity.type
_entity.pdbx_description
1 polymer ?
#
loop_
_entity_poly.entity_id
_entity_poly.type
_entity_poly.pdbx_seq_one_letter_code
_entity_poly.pdbx_strand_id
1 'polypeptide(L)'
;MKNSKLYYLIFTLVFLGACTTDPDVNEDASITDESLTVVSARGVTCDNALNGPSSVQANSTRSYSVTPISPTTNPSSIQWSTDTPTMTIASGQGTTNVSVSFSSSFNGGNLTVSINGGVCQTIKYISKNGICTDDCGDNFGGSYGVTSSYYIYPAESFDVSCVANGNNLRMFVSPATVPNRFTIKNSSGSVVASSGWIGTANYPGPWGFSLSSGATNLNFTKTSNTYTLTVETATPPNQTDSWSASLTCQ
;
A
#
# COMPACT_ATOMS: atom_id res chain seq x y z
N MET A 1 -23.14 -16.20 -76.85
CA MET A 1 -23.61 -14.80 -76.86
C MET A 1 -22.95 -14.05 -75.70
N LYS A 2 -22.18 -13.01 -76.09
CA LYS A 2 -21.74 -11.80 -75.37
C LYS A 2 -21.30 -11.84 -73.89
N ASN A 3 -19.98 -11.64 -73.76
CA ASN A 3 -19.19 -11.05 -72.67
C ASN A 3 -19.78 -9.79 -72.01
N SER A 4 -19.47 -9.55 -70.74
CA SER A 4 -18.89 -8.26 -70.29
C SER A 4 -18.21 -8.37 -68.92
N LYS A 5 -16.93 -7.97 -68.89
CA LYS A 5 -16.05 -7.78 -67.73
C LYS A 5 -16.41 -6.49 -66.99
N LEU A 6 -16.24 -6.44 -65.66
CA LEU A 6 -16.31 -5.19 -64.88
C LEU A 6 -14.96 -4.90 -64.19
N TYR A 7 -14.63 -3.62 -64.14
CA TYR A 7 -13.30 -3.01 -64.14
C TYR A 7 -12.62 -2.85 -62.77
N TYR A 8 -11.29 -2.92 -62.79
CA TYR A 8 -10.35 -2.39 -61.81
C TYR A 8 -10.39 -0.85 -61.75
N LEU A 9 -10.26 -0.26 -60.57
CA LEU A 9 -9.83 1.14 -60.42
C LEU A 9 -8.61 1.19 -59.49
N ILE A 10 -7.44 1.42 -60.08
CA ILE A 10 -6.15 1.68 -59.43
C ILE A 10 -6.02 3.20 -59.34
N PHE A 11 -5.83 3.74 -58.14
CA PHE A 11 -5.48 5.15 -57.94
C PHE A 11 -3.95 5.25 -57.85
N THR A 12 -3.32 5.66 -58.94
CA THR A 12 -1.89 5.99 -59.00
C THR A 12 -1.73 7.48 -58.70
N LEU A 13 -1.13 7.81 -57.54
CA LEU A 13 -0.77 9.19 -57.20
C LEU A 13 0.62 9.48 -57.78
N VAL A 14 0.65 10.31 -58.82
CA VAL A 14 1.88 10.83 -59.45
C VAL A 14 2.25 12.13 -58.74
N PHE A 15 3.35 12.13 -58.00
CA PHE A 15 4.00 13.36 -57.56
C PHE A 15 5.18 13.66 -58.50
N LEU A 16 4.99 14.69 -59.34
CA LEU A 16 6.05 15.36 -60.07
C LEU A 16 6.67 16.41 -59.13
N GLY A 17 7.81 16.07 -58.53
CA GLY A 17 8.67 17.01 -57.81
C GLY A 17 9.89 17.33 -58.65
N ALA A 18 10.02 18.60 -59.04
CA ALA A 18 11.06 19.12 -59.90
C ALA A 18 12.47 18.97 -59.31
N CYS A 19 13.42 18.65 -60.18
CA CYS A 19 14.85 18.69 -59.94
C CYS A 19 15.33 20.15 -59.96
N THR A 20 15.96 20.62 -58.89
CA THR A 20 16.84 21.80 -58.92
C THR A 20 18.22 21.34 -58.50
N THR A 21 19.18 21.48 -59.41
CA THR A 21 20.61 21.30 -59.16
C THR A 21 21.14 22.50 -58.39
N ASP A 22 21.74 22.26 -57.23
CA ASP A 22 22.92 23.02 -56.83
C ASP A 22 23.84 22.12 -55.97
N PRO A 23 25.10 21.90 -56.36
CA PRO A 23 26.07 21.21 -55.54
C PRO A 23 26.84 22.23 -54.71
N ASP A 24 26.76 22.16 -53.39
CA ASP A 24 27.93 22.48 -52.58
C ASP A 24 27.89 21.82 -51.21
N VAL A 25 28.76 20.83 -51.09
CA VAL A 25 29.59 20.45 -49.95
C VAL A 25 29.27 21.19 -48.65
N ASN A 26 28.67 20.46 -47.71
CA ASN A 26 29.22 20.47 -46.37
C ASN A 26 29.13 19.09 -45.74
N GLU A 27 30.31 18.57 -45.41
CA GLU A 27 30.54 17.34 -44.69
C GLU A 27 29.93 17.40 -43.28
N ASP A 28 29.74 16.21 -42.72
CA ASP A 28 29.45 15.95 -41.31
C ASP A 28 28.04 16.24 -40.78
N ALA A 29 27.09 15.41 -41.22
CA ALA A 29 26.06 14.92 -40.31
C ALA A 29 26.30 13.42 -40.07
N SER A 30 27.12 13.10 -39.06
CA SER A 30 27.17 11.74 -38.53
C SER A 30 25.79 11.41 -37.97
N ILE A 31 25.04 10.59 -38.70
CA ILE A 31 23.86 9.94 -38.14
C ILE A 31 24.41 8.94 -37.13
N THR A 32 24.46 9.36 -35.87
CA THR A 32 24.60 8.43 -34.77
C THR A 32 23.31 7.62 -34.76
N ASP A 33 23.49 6.34 -35.06
CA ASP A 33 22.56 5.26 -34.81
C ASP A 33 21.96 5.43 -33.41
N GLU A 34 20.78 6.05 -33.32
CA GLU A 34 19.93 5.92 -32.15
C GLU A 34 19.48 4.47 -32.12
N SER A 35 20.34 3.64 -31.54
CA SER A 35 19.96 2.37 -30.95
C SER A 35 18.77 2.64 -30.06
N LEU A 36 17.58 2.43 -30.63
CA LEU A 36 16.32 2.43 -29.93
C LEU A 36 16.40 1.24 -28.97
N THR A 37 17.00 1.48 -27.81
CA THR A 37 16.91 0.58 -26.69
C THR A 37 15.43 0.54 -26.35
N VAL A 38 14.77 -0.51 -26.81
CA VAL A 38 13.52 -0.96 -26.22
C VAL A 38 13.89 -1.35 -24.79
N VAL A 39 14.00 -0.33 -23.93
CA VAL A 39 13.99 -0.51 -22.49
C VAL A 39 12.61 -1.12 -22.27
N SER A 40 12.59 -2.44 -22.10
CA SER A 40 11.44 -3.14 -21.56
C SER A 40 11.06 -2.33 -20.33
N ALA A 41 9.96 -1.59 -20.44
CA ALA A 41 9.45 -0.76 -19.39
C ALA A 41 9.12 -1.72 -18.25
N ARG A 42 10.08 -1.94 -17.34
CA ARG A 42 9.77 -2.38 -16.00
C ARG A 42 8.73 -1.37 -15.53
N GLY A 43 7.49 -1.85 -15.38
CA GLY A 43 6.37 -1.00 -15.00
C GLY A 43 6.81 -0.15 -13.82
N VAL A 44 6.66 1.16 -13.93
CA VAL A 44 6.98 2.06 -12.84
C VAL A 44 6.09 1.64 -11.69
N THR A 45 6.70 1.18 -10.60
CA THR A 45 5.96 0.93 -9.36
C THR A 45 5.47 2.27 -8.87
N CYS A 46 4.17 2.35 -8.65
CA CYS A 46 3.47 3.55 -8.23
C CYS A 46 2.79 3.29 -6.88
N ASP A 47 2.65 4.35 -6.08
CA ASP A 47 2.10 4.28 -4.72
C ASP A 47 0.56 4.22 -4.70
N ASN A 48 -0.06 3.60 -5.70
CA ASN A 48 -1.49 3.33 -5.66
C ASN A 48 -1.77 2.34 -4.52
N ALA A 49 -2.52 2.74 -3.51
CA ALA A 49 -2.83 1.86 -2.39
C ALA A 49 -3.70 0.67 -2.85
N LEU A 50 -3.23 -0.55 -2.58
CA LEU A 50 -3.97 -1.80 -2.78
C LEU A 50 -4.55 -2.27 -1.43
N ASN A 51 -5.86 -2.08 -1.27
CA ASN A 51 -6.60 -2.38 -0.07
C ASN A 51 -7.17 -3.80 -0.10
N GLY A 52 -7.28 -4.43 1.06
CA GLY A 52 -7.74 -5.81 1.24
C GLY A 52 -6.83 -6.57 2.20
N PRO A 53 -7.20 -7.80 2.61
CA PRO A 53 -6.47 -8.55 3.62
C PRO A 53 -5.10 -9.01 3.10
N SER A 54 -4.06 -8.87 3.92
CA SER A 54 -2.70 -9.37 3.65
C SER A 54 -2.55 -10.87 3.94
N SER A 55 -3.48 -11.45 4.70
CA SER A 55 -3.54 -12.87 5.01
C SER A 55 -4.94 -13.42 4.79
N VAL A 56 -5.04 -14.63 4.23
CA VAL A 56 -6.33 -15.22 3.85
C VAL A 56 -6.39 -16.70 4.21
N GLN A 57 -7.58 -17.17 4.56
CA GLN A 57 -7.79 -18.59 4.79
C GLN A 57 -7.75 -19.33 3.46
N ALA A 58 -7.14 -20.52 3.44
CA ALA A 58 -7.23 -21.39 2.28
C ALA A 58 -8.70 -21.76 2.01
N ASN A 59 -9.05 -22.00 0.75
CA ASN A 59 -10.43 -22.27 0.32
C ASN A 59 -11.41 -21.12 0.67
N SER A 60 -11.00 -19.88 0.42
CA SER A 60 -11.82 -18.70 0.67
C SER A 60 -11.79 -17.73 -0.51
N THR A 61 -12.70 -16.76 -0.51
CA THR A 61 -12.72 -15.66 -1.47
C THR A 61 -12.65 -14.34 -0.71
N ARG A 62 -11.85 -13.39 -1.20
CA ARG A 62 -11.70 -12.04 -0.61
C ARG A 62 -11.78 -10.96 -1.67
N SER A 63 -12.18 -9.77 -1.23
CA SER A 63 -12.24 -8.59 -2.07
C SER A 63 -11.02 -7.71 -1.84
N TYR A 64 -10.50 -7.16 -2.92
CA TYR A 64 -9.42 -6.19 -2.95
C TYR A 64 -9.85 -4.98 -3.77
N SER A 65 -9.27 -3.83 -3.47
CA SER A 65 -9.51 -2.61 -4.25
C SER A 65 -8.24 -1.82 -4.45
N VAL A 66 -8.19 -1.04 -5.52
CA VAL A 66 -7.12 -0.08 -5.77
C VAL A 66 -7.71 1.33 -5.74
N THR A 67 -6.98 2.27 -5.15
CA THR A 67 -7.31 3.71 -5.22
C THR A 67 -6.30 4.39 -6.15
N PRO A 68 -6.66 4.64 -7.43
CA PRO A 68 -5.74 5.27 -8.37
C PRO A 68 -5.42 6.71 -7.94
N ILE A 69 -4.13 7.02 -7.82
CA ILE A 69 -3.63 8.38 -7.62
C ILE A 69 -2.94 8.88 -8.89
N SER A 70 -2.61 10.18 -8.95
CA SER A 70 -1.96 10.79 -10.12
C SER A 70 -0.68 10.04 -10.49
N PRO A 71 -0.42 9.71 -11.77
CA PRO A 71 -1.13 10.14 -12.98
C PRO A 71 -2.31 9.25 -13.41
N THR A 72 -2.74 8.32 -12.57
CA THR A 72 -3.75 7.29 -12.88
C THR A 72 -5.16 7.55 -12.37
N THR A 73 -5.47 8.77 -11.90
CA THR A 73 -6.77 9.12 -11.29
C THR A 73 -7.99 8.80 -12.16
N ASN A 74 -7.84 8.77 -13.49
CA ASN A 74 -8.85 8.32 -14.44
C ASN A 74 -8.29 7.15 -15.27
N PRO A 75 -8.34 5.91 -14.76
CA PRO A 75 -7.70 4.79 -15.42
C PRO A 75 -8.43 4.43 -16.73
N SER A 76 -7.72 4.41 -17.85
CA SER A 76 -8.21 3.94 -19.15
C SER A 76 -8.23 2.42 -19.25
N SER A 77 -7.42 1.74 -18.42
CA SER A 77 -7.43 0.28 -18.28
C SER A 77 -6.97 -0.12 -16.88
N ILE A 78 -7.56 -1.19 -16.34
CA ILE A 78 -7.11 -1.86 -15.13
C ILE A 78 -7.02 -3.35 -15.44
N GLN A 79 -5.93 -3.99 -15.05
CA GLN A 79 -5.70 -5.42 -15.21
C GLN A 79 -5.19 -5.99 -13.89
N TRP A 80 -5.95 -6.93 -13.34
CA TRP A 80 -5.55 -7.71 -12.17
C TRP A 80 -4.90 -9.01 -12.63
N SER A 81 -3.85 -9.42 -11.94
CA SER A 81 -3.19 -10.70 -12.14
C SER A 81 -2.70 -11.30 -10.81
N THR A 82 -2.50 -12.61 -10.83
CA THR A 82 -1.92 -13.39 -9.74
C THR A 82 -0.70 -14.12 -10.26
N ASP A 83 0.31 -14.35 -9.41
CA ASP A 83 1.55 -15.04 -9.80
C ASP A 83 1.54 -16.54 -9.47
N THR A 84 0.48 -17.05 -8.83
CA THR A 84 0.34 -18.48 -8.50
C THR A 84 -1.00 -19.03 -9.00
N PRO A 85 -1.04 -20.32 -9.41
CA PRO A 85 -2.31 -20.98 -9.78
C PRO A 85 -3.24 -21.22 -8.58
N THR A 86 -2.72 -21.06 -7.36
CA THR A 86 -3.50 -21.19 -6.11
C THR A 86 -4.28 -19.92 -5.74
N MET A 87 -4.10 -18.84 -6.49
CA MET A 87 -4.88 -17.61 -6.44
C MET A 87 -5.53 -17.38 -7.80
N THR A 88 -6.84 -17.20 -7.85
CA THR A 88 -7.57 -16.94 -9.10
C THR A 88 -8.43 -15.69 -8.98
N ILE A 89 -8.41 -14.85 -10.02
CA ILE A 89 -9.34 -13.72 -10.13
C ILE A 89 -10.74 -14.29 -10.38
N ALA A 90 -11.61 -14.22 -9.39
CA ALA A 90 -12.98 -14.74 -9.45
C ALA A 90 -13.93 -13.78 -10.17
N SER A 91 -13.77 -12.47 -9.95
CA SER A 91 -14.57 -11.43 -10.62
C SER A 91 -13.91 -10.04 -10.48
N GLY A 92 -14.42 -9.04 -11.21
CA GLY A 92 -13.99 -7.64 -11.07
C GLY A 92 -12.82 -7.21 -11.98
N GLN A 93 -12.42 -8.05 -12.93
CA GLN A 93 -11.39 -7.70 -13.92
C GLN A 93 -11.79 -6.44 -14.70
N GLY A 94 -10.84 -5.55 -14.98
CA GLY A 94 -11.13 -4.27 -15.64
C GLY A 94 -11.68 -3.17 -14.73
N THR A 95 -11.87 -3.45 -13.43
CA THR A 95 -12.45 -2.48 -12.49
C THR A 95 -11.51 -2.19 -11.32
N THR A 96 -11.83 -1.18 -10.50
CA THR A 96 -11.05 -0.83 -9.29
C THR A 96 -11.26 -1.79 -8.12
N ASN A 97 -12.16 -2.76 -8.24
CA ASN A 97 -12.44 -3.77 -7.21
C ASN A 97 -12.35 -5.17 -7.81
N VAL A 98 -11.68 -6.09 -7.13
CA VAL A 98 -11.52 -7.46 -7.60
C VAL A 98 -11.89 -8.45 -6.50
N SER A 99 -12.49 -9.57 -6.88
CA SER A 99 -12.67 -10.71 -6.00
C SER A 99 -11.65 -11.78 -6.37
N VAL A 100 -10.89 -12.25 -5.38
CA VAL A 100 -9.83 -13.25 -5.56
C VAL A 100 -10.18 -14.48 -4.74
N SER A 101 -10.18 -15.64 -5.38
CA SER A 101 -10.39 -16.94 -4.76
C SER A 101 -9.05 -17.61 -4.48
N PHE A 102 -8.95 -18.23 -3.31
CA PHE A 102 -7.77 -18.91 -2.82
C PHE A 102 -8.07 -20.40 -2.69
N SER A 103 -7.28 -21.25 -3.34
CA SER A 103 -7.47 -22.70 -3.25
C SER A 103 -7.17 -23.24 -1.84
N SER A 104 -7.50 -24.50 -1.59
CA SER A 104 -7.09 -25.21 -0.36
C SER A 104 -5.56 -25.35 -0.22
N SER A 105 -4.85 -25.37 -1.35
CA SER A 105 -3.39 -25.50 -1.44
C SER A 105 -2.63 -24.17 -1.47
N PHE A 106 -3.33 -23.04 -1.42
CA PHE A 106 -2.70 -21.71 -1.35
C PHE A 106 -1.68 -21.65 -0.22
N ASN A 107 -0.48 -21.11 -0.44
CA ASN A 107 0.57 -20.96 0.57
C ASN A 107 1.22 -19.57 0.56
N GLY A 108 0.66 -18.63 -0.21
CA GLY A 108 1.19 -17.30 -0.42
C GLY A 108 1.34 -16.97 -1.90
N GLY A 109 1.31 -15.68 -2.24
CA GLY A 109 1.47 -15.20 -3.61
C GLY A 109 1.20 -13.71 -3.75
N ASN A 110 1.58 -13.13 -4.89
CA ASN A 110 1.37 -11.74 -5.20
C ASN A 110 0.06 -11.52 -5.96
N LEU A 111 -0.71 -10.54 -5.52
CA LEU A 111 -1.76 -9.90 -6.29
C LEU A 111 -1.20 -8.63 -6.90
N THR A 112 -1.25 -8.54 -8.23
CA THR A 112 -0.77 -7.38 -8.98
C THR A 112 -1.95 -6.67 -9.63
N VAL A 113 -1.95 -5.34 -9.55
CA VAL A 113 -2.82 -4.48 -10.35
C VAL A 113 -1.96 -3.63 -11.26
N SER A 114 -2.27 -3.68 -12.56
CA SER A 114 -1.65 -2.89 -13.61
C SER A 114 -2.66 -1.90 -14.15
N ILE A 115 -2.29 -0.62 -14.20
CA ILE A 115 -3.15 0.48 -14.62
C ILE A 115 -2.57 1.15 -15.87
N ASN A 116 -3.45 1.54 -16.79
CA ASN A 116 -3.13 2.25 -18.04
C ASN A 116 -2.09 1.50 -18.88
N GLY A 117 -2.26 0.18 -19.05
CA GLY A 117 -1.34 -0.63 -19.85
C GLY A 117 0.04 -0.84 -19.19
N GLY A 118 0.12 -0.78 -17.87
CA GLY A 118 1.37 -1.01 -17.13
C GLY A 118 2.21 0.23 -16.88
N VAL A 119 1.68 1.42 -17.17
CA VAL A 119 2.24 2.71 -16.73
C VAL A 119 2.47 2.72 -15.22
N CYS A 120 1.60 2.02 -14.49
CA CYS A 120 1.62 1.96 -13.04
C CYS A 120 1.26 0.55 -12.59
N GLN A 121 2.13 -0.07 -11.80
CA GLN A 121 1.90 -1.37 -11.20
C GLN A 121 2.02 -1.29 -9.68
N THR A 122 1.08 -1.92 -8.99
CA THR A 122 1.16 -2.15 -7.55
C THR A 122 1.04 -3.63 -7.27
N ILE A 123 1.91 -4.13 -6.40
CA ILE A 123 2.00 -5.53 -6.02
C ILE A 123 1.70 -5.63 -4.52
N LYS A 124 0.81 -6.54 -4.14
CA LYS A 124 0.54 -6.90 -2.75
C LYS A 124 0.80 -8.38 -2.54
N TYR A 125 1.71 -8.71 -1.62
CA TYR A 125 1.88 -10.08 -1.17
C TYR A 125 0.73 -10.48 -0.24
N ILE A 126 0.19 -11.68 -0.44
CA ILE A 126 -0.88 -12.27 0.36
C ILE A 126 -0.35 -13.60 0.90
N SER A 127 -0.51 -13.88 2.19
CA SER A 127 -0.11 -15.15 2.83
C SER A 127 -1.32 -16.07 3.12
N LYS A 128 -1.12 -17.39 3.13
CA LYS A 128 -2.14 -18.39 3.57
C LYS A 128 -2.18 -18.45 5.09
N ASN A 129 -3.38 -18.56 5.69
CA ASN A 129 -3.66 -18.96 7.09
C ASN A 129 -2.39 -18.92 7.95
N GLY A 130 -2.04 -17.78 8.51
CA GLY A 130 -2.76 -17.36 9.70
C GLY A 130 -2.38 -18.21 10.93
N ILE A 131 -1.10 -18.50 11.16
CA ILE A 131 -0.58 -17.86 12.36
C ILE A 131 -0.53 -16.40 11.94
N CYS A 132 -1.16 -15.52 12.69
CA CYS A 132 -1.18 -14.10 12.37
C CYS A 132 0.23 -13.53 12.55
N THR A 133 1.30 -14.10 11.98
CA THR A 133 2.68 -13.69 12.26
C THR A 133 2.99 -12.33 11.67
N ASP A 134 2.27 -11.93 10.63
CA ASP A 134 2.56 -10.68 9.93
C ASP A 134 1.74 -9.55 10.59
N ASP A 135 0.41 -9.69 10.72
CA ASP A 135 -0.43 -8.66 11.37
C ASP A 135 -0.40 -8.73 12.92
N CYS A 136 -0.02 -9.87 13.50
CA CYS A 136 0.27 -10.03 14.93
C CYS A 136 1.76 -10.28 15.13
N GLY A 137 2.48 -9.20 14.98
CA GLY A 137 3.93 -9.10 14.94
C GLY A 137 4.37 -7.72 14.47
N ASP A 138 3.42 -6.96 13.90
CA ASP A 138 3.55 -5.54 13.60
C ASP A 138 4.25 -4.78 14.72
N ASN A 139 5.26 -4.01 14.30
CA ASN A 139 5.99 -3.09 15.14
C ASN A 139 5.65 -1.68 14.68
N PHE A 140 5.21 -0.86 15.62
CA PHE A 140 4.93 0.55 15.42
C PHE A 140 5.97 1.35 16.17
N GLY A 141 6.27 2.54 15.68
CA GLY A 141 7.16 3.45 16.38
C GLY A 141 7.08 4.83 15.79
N GLY A 142 7.38 5.81 16.62
CA GLY A 142 7.42 7.20 16.21
C GLY A 142 8.51 7.91 16.97
N SER A 143 9.08 8.92 16.32
CA SER A 143 9.99 9.87 16.95
C SER A 143 9.51 11.27 16.65
N TYR A 144 9.60 12.14 17.64
CA TYR A 144 9.23 13.53 17.53
C TYR A 144 10.38 14.42 18.00
N GLY A 145 10.84 15.29 17.08
CA GLY A 145 12.14 15.93 17.19
C GLY A 145 12.19 17.17 18.09
N VAL A 146 11.10 17.92 18.26
CA VAL A 146 11.08 19.14 19.09
C VAL A 146 9.69 19.79 19.05
N THR A 147 9.04 19.92 20.21
CA THR A 147 8.31 21.12 20.65
C THR A 147 8.17 21.12 22.17
N SER A 148 8.09 22.30 22.78
CA SER A 148 7.63 22.46 24.18
C SER A 148 6.10 22.45 24.22
N SER A 149 5.47 21.35 23.81
CA SER A 149 4.01 21.28 23.76
C SER A 149 3.48 19.87 23.88
N TYR A 150 2.18 19.80 24.09
CA TYR A 150 1.43 18.59 23.83
C TYR A 150 1.49 18.25 22.33
N TYR A 151 1.65 16.97 22.01
CA TYR A 151 1.70 16.46 20.63
C TYR A 151 0.95 15.13 20.52
N ILE A 152 0.23 14.95 19.42
CA ILE A 152 -0.43 13.70 19.06
C ILE A 152 0.26 13.18 17.80
N TYR A 153 0.80 11.98 17.86
CA TYR A 153 1.41 11.33 16.70
C TYR A 153 0.34 11.01 15.64
N PRO A 154 0.72 10.91 14.35
CA PRO A 154 -0.15 10.31 13.34
C PRO A 154 -0.67 8.96 13.83
N ALA A 155 -1.97 8.72 13.62
CA ALA A 155 -2.61 7.53 14.12
C ALA A 155 -2.21 6.33 13.26
N GLU A 156 -1.75 5.25 13.89
CA GLU A 156 -1.34 4.03 13.20
C GLU A 156 -2.51 3.06 13.11
N SER A 157 -2.80 2.53 11.93
CA SER A 157 -3.88 1.56 11.74
C SER A 157 -3.31 0.17 11.54
N PHE A 158 -3.98 -0.84 12.12
CA PHE A 158 -3.61 -2.24 11.96
C PHE A 158 -4.85 -3.10 11.76
N ASP A 159 -4.72 -4.14 10.93
CA ASP A 159 -5.80 -5.04 10.55
C ASP A 159 -5.58 -6.43 11.14
N VAL A 160 -6.47 -6.84 12.02
CA VAL A 160 -6.50 -8.18 12.62
C VAL A 160 -7.67 -9.00 12.08
N SER A 161 -8.14 -8.71 10.86
CA SER A 161 -9.23 -9.44 10.19
C SER A 161 -9.04 -10.95 10.15
N CYS A 162 -7.78 -11.40 10.21
CA CYS A 162 -7.37 -12.80 10.28
C CYS A 162 -7.60 -13.47 11.65
N VAL A 163 -7.66 -12.70 12.74
CA VAL A 163 -7.92 -13.21 14.09
C VAL A 163 -9.42 -13.48 14.27
N ALA A 164 -9.80 -14.56 14.97
CA ALA A 164 -11.21 -14.84 15.25
C ALA A 164 -11.80 -13.78 16.20
N ASN A 165 -13.06 -13.39 15.96
CA ASN A 165 -13.76 -12.48 16.90
C ASN A 165 -13.87 -13.14 18.28
N GLY A 166 -13.68 -12.36 19.34
CA GLY A 166 -13.65 -12.87 20.71
C GLY A 166 -12.28 -13.31 21.22
N ASN A 167 -11.26 -13.45 20.35
CA ASN A 167 -9.89 -13.71 20.80
C ASN A 167 -9.28 -12.49 21.49
N ASN A 168 -8.29 -12.74 22.35
CA ASN A 168 -7.58 -11.68 23.06
C ASN A 168 -6.36 -11.22 22.25
N LEU A 169 -6.27 -9.90 22.08
CA LEU A 169 -5.18 -9.20 21.43
C LEU A 169 -4.35 -8.52 22.51
N ARG A 170 -3.03 -8.47 22.31
CA ARG A 170 -2.09 -7.85 23.25
C ARG A 170 -1.10 -6.96 22.51
N MET A 171 -1.11 -5.67 22.84
CA MET A 171 -0.14 -4.70 22.35
C MET A 171 0.85 -4.37 23.46
N PHE A 172 2.12 -4.70 23.30
CA PHE A 172 3.20 -4.18 24.15
C PHE A 172 3.50 -2.75 23.73
N VAL A 173 3.54 -1.81 24.66
CA VAL A 173 3.81 -0.38 24.39
C VAL A 173 4.92 0.12 25.29
N SER A 174 5.88 0.86 24.73
CA SER A 174 7.04 1.39 25.45
C SER A 174 7.31 2.85 25.09
N PRO A 175 7.21 3.78 26.06
CA PRO A 175 7.80 5.11 25.93
C PRO A 175 9.33 4.99 25.99
N ALA A 176 10.08 5.86 25.32
CA ALA A 176 11.54 5.84 25.36
C ALA A 176 12.13 6.98 26.21
N THR A 177 11.71 8.23 26.00
CA THR A 177 12.37 9.40 26.61
C THR A 177 11.45 10.22 27.51
N VAL A 178 10.22 10.52 27.07
CA VAL A 178 9.22 11.24 27.89
C VAL A 178 7.96 10.40 28.06
N PRO A 179 7.03 10.77 28.97
CA PRO A 179 5.82 10.01 29.11
C PRO A 179 4.92 10.06 27.87
N ASN A 180 4.38 8.90 27.50
CA ASN A 180 3.41 8.74 26.44
C ASN A 180 2.09 8.19 26.96
N ARG A 181 0.99 8.52 26.28
CA ARG A 181 -0.31 7.86 26.46
C ARG A 181 -0.69 7.13 25.18
N PHE A 182 -0.89 5.82 25.30
CA PHE A 182 -1.28 4.92 24.21
C PHE A 182 -2.77 4.60 24.32
N THR A 183 -3.50 4.72 23.22
CA THR A 183 -4.94 4.43 23.15
C THR A 183 -5.25 3.62 21.90
N ILE A 184 -5.94 2.50 22.07
CA ILE A 184 -6.41 1.65 20.97
C ILE A 184 -7.91 1.89 20.79
N LYS A 185 -8.31 2.21 19.57
CA LYS A 185 -9.71 2.38 19.17
C LYS A 185 -10.09 1.35 18.12
N ASN A 186 -11.32 0.86 18.20
CA ASN A 186 -11.89 0.00 17.16
C ASN A 186 -12.39 0.83 15.96
N SER A 187 -12.91 0.16 14.95
CA SER A 187 -13.44 0.80 13.73
C SER A 187 -14.64 1.74 13.95
N SER A 188 -15.33 1.68 15.09
CA SER A 188 -16.39 2.63 15.46
C SER A 188 -15.86 3.86 16.22
N GLY A 189 -14.54 3.94 16.44
CA GLY A 189 -13.89 5.00 17.22
C GLY A 189 -13.96 4.80 18.74
N SER A 190 -14.52 3.69 19.21
CA SER A 190 -14.62 3.37 20.64
C SER A 190 -13.27 2.90 21.18
N VAL A 191 -12.87 3.41 22.35
CA VAL A 191 -11.64 2.98 23.02
C VAL A 191 -11.81 1.56 23.57
N VAL A 192 -10.93 0.65 23.16
CA VAL A 192 -10.92 -0.76 23.60
C VAL A 192 -9.78 -1.05 24.59
N ALA A 193 -8.72 -0.24 24.58
CA ALA A 193 -7.67 -0.26 25.60
C ALA A 193 -6.93 1.09 25.68
N SER A 194 -6.38 1.40 26.85
CA SER A 194 -5.51 2.56 27.05
C SER A 194 -4.49 2.30 28.16
N SER A 195 -3.28 2.85 28.03
CA SER A 195 -2.23 2.76 29.05
C SER A 195 -2.38 3.78 30.18
N GLY A 196 -3.19 4.85 29.98
CA GLY A 196 -2.94 6.10 30.68
C GLY A 196 -1.58 6.70 30.31
N TRP A 197 -1.06 7.66 31.08
CA TRP A 197 0.31 8.14 30.90
C TRP A 197 1.29 7.13 31.49
N ILE A 198 2.24 6.66 30.67
CA ILE A 198 3.35 5.79 31.09
C ILE A 198 4.70 6.39 30.68
N GLY A 199 5.77 6.07 31.40
CA GLY A 199 7.12 6.58 31.17
C GLY A 199 7.75 7.19 32.41
N THR A 200 8.82 7.98 32.21
CA THR A 200 9.56 8.62 33.30
C THR A 200 9.58 10.15 33.13
N ALA A 201 9.16 10.87 34.17
CA ALA A 201 9.27 12.32 34.26
C ALA A 201 9.43 12.77 35.71
N ASN A 202 10.35 13.71 35.94
CA ASN A 202 10.58 14.38 37.23
C ASN A 202 10.13 15.86 37.20
N TYR A 203 9.25 16.19 36.27
CA TYR A 203 8.68 17.52 36.07
C TYR A 203 7.15 17.43 35.91
N PRO A 204 6.42 18.52 36.23
CA PRO A 204 4.96 18.53 36.11
C PRO A 204 4.49 18.40 34.65
N GLY A 205 3.39 17.68 34.45
CA GLY A 205 2.73 17.52 33.16
C GLY A 205 1.31 16.96 33.30
N PRO A 206 0.68 16.52 32.19
CA PRO A 206 -0.63 15.86 32.20
C PRO A 206 -0.71 14.58 33.06
N TRP A 207 0.44 14.02 33.45
CA TRP A 207 0.60 12.88 34.36
C TRP A 207 0.72 13.27 35.84
N GLY A 208 0.66 14.56 36.19
CA GLY A 208 0.88 15.06 37.56
C GLY A 208 2.30 15.62 37.77
N PHE A 209 2.76 15.67 39.02
CA PHE A 209 4.06 16.26 39.39
C PHE A 209 5.28 15.46 38.90
N SER A 210 5.15 14.14 38.86
CA SER A 210 6.17 13.21 38.40
C SER A 210 5.52 11.89 37.99
N LEU A 211 6.20 11.11 37.14
CA LEU A 211 5.75 9.79 36.71
C LEU A 211 6.95 8.85 36.65
N SER A 212 6.77 7.62 37.13
CA SER A 212 7.76 6.55 37.00
C SER A 212 7.04 5.24 36.77
N SER A 213 6.92 4.88 35.49
CA SER A 213 6.29 3.65 35.02
C SER A 213 7.01 3.17 33.77
N GLY A 214 7.11 1.85 33.64
CA GLY A 214 7.76 1.22 32.49
C GLY A 214 6.79 0.96 31.34
N ALA A 215 7.29 0.24 30.34
CA ALA A 215 6.48 -0.37 29.30
C ALA A 215 5.39 -1.29 29.89
N THR A 216 4.28 -1.45 29.17
CA THR A 216 3.15 -2.27 29.63
C THR A 216 2.44 -2.96 28.47
N ASN A 217 1.54 -3.89 28.79
CA ASN A 217 0.68 -4.57 27.83
C ASN A 217 -0.73 -4.01 27.86
N LEU A 218 -1.26 -3.65 26.69
CA LEU A 218 -2.67 -3.35 26.46
C LEU A 218 -3.36 -4.60 25.94
N ASN A 219 -4.23 -5.19 26.76
CA ASN A 219 -5.02 -6.36 26.40
C ASN A 219 -6.43 -5.93 26.00
N PHE A 220 -6.95 -6.46 24.89
CA PHE A 220 -8.30 -6.16 24.41
C PHE A 220 -8.85 -7.32 23.58
N THR A 221 -10.16 -7.53 23.65
CA THR A 221 -10.84 -8.57 22.87
C THR A 221 -11.13 -8.08 21.45
N LYS A 222 -10.95 -8.95 20.45
CA LYS A 222 -11.30 -8.60 19.07
C LYS A 222 -12.81 -8.40 18.90
N THR A 223 -13.21 -7.18 18.56
CA THR A 223 -14.58 -6.78 18.18
C THR A 223 -14.71 -6.23 16.75
N SER A 224 -13.59 -5.77 16.17
CA SER A 224 -13.49 -5.20 14.82
C SER A 224 -12.35 -5.86 14.05
N ASN A 225 -12.35 -5.71 12.73
CA ASN A 225 -11.24 -6.14 11.89
C ASN A 225 -10.08 -5.15 11.97
N THR A 226 -10.36 -3.85 11.90
CA THR A 226 -9.35 -2.80 11.98
C THR A 226 -9.40 -2.06 13.30
N TYR A 227 -8.24 -1.61 13.73
CA TYR A 227 -8.04 -0.77 14.91
C TYR A 227 -7.08 0.36 14.60
N THR A 228 -7.08 1.35 15.47
CA THR A 228 -6.19 2.50 15.40
C THR A 228 -5.47 2.67 16.74
N LEU A 229 -4.14 2.73 16.71
CA LEU A 229 -3.28 3.14 17.81
C LEU A 229 -3.07 4.66 17.72
N THR A 230 -3.47 5.37 18.77
CA THR A 230 -3.16 6.79 18.97
C THR A 230 -2.12 6.90 20.09
N VAL A 231 -1.06 7.66 19.83
CA VAL A 231 -0.01 7.96 20.80
C VAL A 231 0.04 9.46 21.02
N GLU A 232 0.09 9.84 22.29
CA GLU A 232 0.13 11.24 22.72
C GLU A 232 1.33 11.44 23.63
N THR A 233 1.89 12.64 23.59
CA THR A 233 3.04 13.03 24.41
C THR A 233 2.92 14.48 24.86
N ALA A 234 3.64 14.83 25.92
CA ALA A 234 3.86 16.21 26.30
C ALA A 234 5.33 16.37 26.68
N THR A 235 6.06 17.16 25.90
CA THR A 235 7.50 17.33 26.06
C THR A 235 7.80 18.68 26.73
N PRO A 236 8.71 18.74 27.72
CA PRO A 236 9.28 19.99 28.20
C PRO A 236 10.20 20.58 27.12
N PRO A 237 10.62 21.85 27.27
CA PRO A 237 11.56 22.46 26.32
C PRO A 237 12.81 21.61 26.10
N ASN A 238 13.22 21.50 24.83
CA ASN A 238 14.46 20.84 24.40
C ASN A 238 14.56 19.33 24.70
N GLN A 239 13.43 18.63 24.86
CA GLN A 239 13.40 17.17 24.87
C GLN A 239 12.79 16.62 23.58
N THR A 240 13.39 15.53 23.09
CA THR A 240 12.86 14.71 22.01
C THR A 240 12.01 13.60 22.60
N ASP A 241 11.03 13.14 21.83
CA ASP A 241 10.22 11.97 22.19
C ASP A 241 10.41 10.83 21.21
N SER A 242 10.35 9.60 21.70
CA SER A 242 10.20 8.41 20.88
C SER A 242 9.47 7.32 21.62
N TRP A 243 8.80 6.45 20.87
CA TRP A 243 8.02 5.34 21.41
C TRP A 243 8.07 4.15 20.45
N SER A 244 7.74 2.98 20.99
CA SER A 244 7.55 1.76 20.22
C SER A 244 6.33 0.99 20.73
N ALA A 245 5.70 0.23 19.84
CA ALA A 245 4.67 -0.73 20.20
C ALA A 245 4.79 -1.99 19.35
N SER A 246 4.38 -3.15 19.88
CA SER A 246 4.31 -4.39 19.13
C SER A 246 3.03 -5.16 19.42
N LEU A 247 2.38 -5.66 18.37
CA LEU A 247 1.13 -6.40 18.48
C LEU A 247 1.41 -7.91 18.54
N THR A 248 0.74 -8.60 19.44
CA THR A 248 0.69 -10.06 19.52
C THR A 248 -0.76 -10.51 19.67
N CYS A 249 -1.11 -11.63 19.05
CA CYS A 249 -2.45 -12.20 19.11
C CYS A 249 -2.36 -13.58 19.75
N GLN A 250 -3.31 -13.86 20.64
CA GLN A 250 -3.39 -15.12 21.40
C GLN A 250 -4.65 -15.89 21.03
#